data_AF-A0A385ADV8-F1
#
_entry.id   AF-A0A385ADV8-F1
#
_cell.length_a   1.000
_cell.length_b   1.000
_cell.length_c   1.000
_cell.angle_alpha   90.00
_cell.angle_beta   90.00
_cell.angle_gamma   90.00
#
_symmetry.space_group_name_H-M   'P 1'
#
loop_
_entity.id
_entity.type
_entity.pdbx_description
1 polymer ?
#
loop_
_entity_poly.entity_id
_entity_poly.type
_entity_poly.pdbx_seq_one_letter_code
_entity_poly.pdbx_strand_id
1 'polypeptide(L)'
;MIWRKVRDWLTGRRKRALADTMPLDAETAARFENAFYQIETAWPSNDLSNVADLMTPHFQHQQQRILNRYQRHHKHNQLESIAIVSTELLLPEKPNRQDILVTAQMRDYFTDERQTATVNDQRREAAYIERFSEI
;
A
#
# COMPACT_ATOMS: atom_id res chain seq x y z
N MET A 1 23.00 -8.02 1.03
CA MET A 1 23.01 -8.43 2.46
C MET A 1 22.32 -7.43 3.41
N ILE A 2 22.08 -6.17 2.99
CA ILE A 2 21.44 -5.12 3.82
C ILE A 2 19.90 -5.26 3.85
N TRP A 3 19.29 -5.70 2.75
CA TRP A 3 17.83 -5.86 2.59
C TRP A 3 17.20 -6.92 3.50
N ARG A 4 17.93 -7.97 3.89
CA ARG A 4 17.41 -9.04 4.77
C ARG A 4 17.28 -8.56 6.23
N LYS A 5 18.22 -7.75 6.73
CA LYS A 5 18.21 -7.22 8.11
C LYS A 5 17.09 -6.20 8.35
N VAL A 6 16.74 -5.37 7.36
CA VAL A 6 15.61 -4.42 7.46
C VAL A 6 14.28 -5.17 7.47
N ARG A 7 14.14 -6.23 6.66
CA ARG A 7 12.96 -7.10 6.63
C ARG A 7 12.75 -7.82 7.97
N ASP A 8 13.82 -8.35 8.56
CA ASP A 8 13.76 -9.07 9.84
C ASP A 8 13.41 -8.14 11.03
N TRP A 9 13.95 -6.90 11.05
CA TRP A 9 13.61 -5.88 12.06
C TRP A 9 12.15 -5.41 11.94
N LEU A 10 11.67 -5.17 10.70
CA LEU A 10 10.27 -4.85 10.44
C LEU A 10 9.36 -6.02 10.82
N THR A 11 9.73 -7.28 10.57
CA THR A 11 8.91 -8.44 10.98
C THR A 11 8.83 -8.63 12.49
N GLY A 12 9.86 -8.27 13.27
CA GLY A 12 9.84 -8.36 14.72
C GLY A 12 8.93 -7.32 15.39
N ARG A 13 8.88 -6.10 14.84
CA ARG A 13 7.96 -5.04 15.28
C ARG A 13 6.53 -5.30 14.80
N ARG A 14 6.37 -5.77 13.55
CA ARG A 14 5.08 -6.20 12.96
C ARG A 14 4.47 -7.37 13.75
N LYS A 15 5.25 -8.36 14.22
CA LYS A 15 4.76 -9.44 15.09
C LYS A 15 4.24 -8.97 16.46
N ARG A 16 4.84 -7.93 17.04
CA ARG A 16 4.37 -7.33 18.31
C ARG A 16 3.18 -6.41 18.10
N ALA A 17 3.20 -5.60 17.04
CA ALA A 17 2.07 -4.77 16.62
C ALA A 17 0.82 -5.59 16.32
N LEU A 18 0.96 -6.78 15.70
CA LEU A 18 -0.13 -7.73 15.45
C LEU A 18 -0.69 -8.39 16.73
N ALA A 19 -0.01 -8.27 17.89
CA ALA A 19 -0.46 -8.87 19.14
C ALA A 19 -1.26 -7.89 20.02
N ASP A 20 -1.13 -6.58 19.76
CA ASP A 20 -1.62 -5.50 20.62
C ASP A 20 -2.48 -4.51 19.80
N THR A 21 -3.60 -5.00 19.28
CA THR A 21 -4.60 -4.21 18.55
C THR A 21 -5.91 -4.06 19.32
N MET A 22 -6.68 -3.03 18.99
CA MET A 22 -8.08 -2.90 19.40
C MET A 22 -8.97 -2.62 18.18
N PRO A 23 -10.28 -2.92 18.27
CA PRO A 23 -11.22 -2.57 17.21
C PRO A 23 -11.17 -1.06 16.92
N LEU A 24 -11.08 -0.72 15.64
CA LEU A 24 -11.24 0.66 15.18
C LEU A 24 -12.73 1.02 15.23
N ASP A 25 -13.07 2.21 15.71
CA ASP A 25 -14.46 2.67 15.67
C ASP A 25 -14.94 2.83 14.21
N ALA A 26 -16.25 2.72 14.00
CA ALA A 26 -16.82 2.67 12.65
C ALA A 26 -16.59 3.96 11.85
N GLU A 27 -16.55 5.12 12.50
CA GLU A 27 -16.34 6.41 11.82
C GLU A 27 -14.89 6.51 11.34
N THR A 28 -13.92 6.21 12.21
CA THR A 28 -12.51 6.22 11.85
C THR A 28 -12.21 5.16 10.78
N ALA A 29 -12.80 3.96 10.89
CA ALA A 29 -12.68 2.91 9.89
C ALA A 29 -13.17 3.36 8.51
N ALA A 30 -14.34 3.99 8.42
CA ALA A 30 -14.89 4.47 7.15
C ALA A 30 -14.03 5.59 6.54
N ARG A 31 -13.51 6.51 7.37
CA ARG A 31 -12.60 7.57 6.91
C ARG A 31 -11.28 7.01 6.38
N PHE A 32 -10.71 6.04 7.10
CA PHE A 32 -9.49 5.36 6.68
C PHE A 32 -9.71 4.59 5.38
N GLU A 33 -10.78 3.80 5.28
CA GLU A 33 -11.12 3.01 4.10
C GLU A 33 -11.25 3.90 2.85
N ASN A 34 -11.93 5.04 2.98
CA ASN A 34 -12.06 6.00 1.90
C ASN A 34 -10.69 6.55 1.46
N ALA A 35 -9.85 6.98 2.41
CA ALA A 35 -8.51 7.47 2.10
C ALA A 35 -7.61 6.39 1.47
N PHE A 36 -7.68 5.15 1.99
CA PHE A 36 -6.94 4.00 1.46
C PHE A 36 -7.29 3.78 -0.02
N TYR A 37 -8.57 3.63 -0.37
CA TYR A 37 -8.95 3.40 -1.77
C TYR A 37 -8.64 4.58 -2.68
N GLN A 38 -8.73 5.83 -2.22
CA GLN A 38 -8.32 6.98 -3.02
C GLN A 38 -6.82 6.92 -3.36
N ILE A 39 -5.98 6.58 -2.37
CA ILE A 39 -4.54 6.44 -2.57
C ILE A 39 -4.21 5.28 -3.51
N GLU A 40 -4.78 4.10 -3.27
CA GLU A 40 -4.52 2.90 -4.07
C GLU A 40 -4.99 3.08 -5.52
N THR A 41 -6.13 3.74 -5.74
CA THR A 41 -6.62 3.99 -7.11
C THR A 41 -5.84 5.08 -7.85
N ALA A 42 -5.08 5.93 -7.15
CA ALA A 42 -4.20 6.93 -7.76
C ALA A 42 -2.86 6.33 -8.22
N TRP A 43 -2.37 5.26 -7.57
CA TRP A 43 -1.08 4.62 -7.89
C TRP A 43 -0.88 4.28 -9.37
N PRO A 44 -1.86 3.69 -10.09
CA PRO A 44 -1.72 3.36 -11.50
C PRO A 44 -1.46 4.55 -12.43
N SER A 45 -1.78 5.77 -12.00
CA SER A 45 -1.53 7.00 -12.78
C SER A 45 -0.07 7.46 -12.73
N ASN A 46 0.76 6.87 -11.86
CA ASN A 46 2.12 7.32 -11.54
C ASN A 46 2.20 8.78 -10.98
N ASP A 47 1.07 9.39 -10.60
CA ASP A 47 0.99 10.72 -9.99
C ASP A 47 0.09 10.71 -8.75
N LEU A 48 0.64 11.12 -7.60
CA LEU A 48 -0.07 11.20 -6.33
C LEU A 48 -0.45 12.64 -5.94
N SER A 49 -0.30 13.60 -6.86
CA SER A 49 -0.61 15.01 -6.60
C SER A 49 -2.06 15.25 -6.19
N ASN A 50 -3.00 14.50 -6.78
CA ASN A 50 -4.43 14.57 -6.50
C ASN A 50 -4.84 14.01 -5.13
N VAL A 51 -3.99 13.20 -4.49
CA VAL A 51 -4.23 12.60 -3.17
C VAL A 51 -3.21 13.05 -2.13
N ALA A 52 -2.44 14.10 -2.41
CA ALA A 52 -1.37 14.57 -1.55
C ALA A 52 -1.85 14.96 -0.14
N ASP A 53 -3.07 15.50 -0.02
CA ASP A 53 -3.67 15.91 1.25
C ASP A 53 -4.04 14.73 2.17
N LEU A 54 -4.11 13.51 1.62
CA LEU A 54 -4.34 12.28 2.38
C LEU A 54 -3.05 11.68 2.95
N MET A 55 -1.91 12.27 2.62
CA MET A 55 -0.59 11.77 3.00
C MET A 55 0.18 12.83 3.79
N THR A 56 1.11 12.37 4.64
CA THR A 56 2.12 13.31 5.14
C THR A 56 3.03 13.75 3.98
N PRO A 57 3.54 15.00 3.96
CA PRO A 57 4.40 15.47 2.88
C PRO A 57 5.64 14.59 2.66
N HIS A 58 6.20 14.06 3.75
CA HIS A 58 7.34 13.16 3.68
C HIS A 58 6.98 11.84 2.97
N PHE A 59 5.84 11.24 3.34
CA PHE A 59 5.39 9.99 2.74
C PHE A 59 5.03 10.16 1.27
N GLN A 60 4.29 11.22 0.92
CA GLN A 60 3.94 11.56 -0.46
C GLN A 60 5.20 11.67 -1.34
N HIS A 61 6.20 12.41 -0.87
CA HIS A 61 7.44 12.59 -1.63
C HIS A 61 8.22 11.27 -1.78
N GLN A 62 8.20 10.41 -0.76
CA GLN A 62 8.82 9.09 -0.85
C GLN A 62 8.13 8.21 -1.90
N GLN A 63 6.80 8.14 -1.89
CA GLN A 63 6.03 7.34 -2.85
C GLN A 63 6.16 7.87 -4.27
N GLN A 64 6.07 9.19 -4.47
CA GLN A 64 6.24 9.80 -5.79
C GLN A 64 7.63 9.52 -6.38
N ARG A 65 8.68 9.42 -5.56
CA ARG A 65 10.02 9.02 -6.05
C ARG A 65 10.07 7.58 -6.57
N ILE A 66 9.23 6.69 -6.05
CA ILE A 66 9.10 5.31 -6.54
C ILE A 66 8.36 5.32 -7.88
N LEU A 67 7.22 6.00 -7.97
CA LEU A 67 6.44 6.13 -9.21
C LEU A 67 7.23 6.79 -10.33
N ASN A 68 7.98 7.87 -10.02
CA ASN A 68 8.89 8.52 -10.98
C ASN A 68 9.95 7.56 -11.53
N ARG A 69 10.34 6.51 -10.78
CA ARG A 69 11.25 5.48 -11.28
C ARG A 69 10.53 4.53 -12.23
N TYR A 70 9.31 4.12 -11.92
CA TYR A 70 8.49 3.29 -12.80
C TYR A 70 8.22 3.99 -14.13
N GLN A 71 7.85 5.26 -14.09
CA GLN A 71 7.60 6.08 -15.26
C GLN A 71 8.84 6.18 -16.18
N ARG A 72 10.05 6.35 -15.62
CA ARG A 72 11.31 6.33 -16.42
C ARG A 72 11.56 5.00 -17.13
N HIS A 73 10.99 3.92 -16.61
CA HIS A 73 11.04 2.60 -17.21
C HIS A 73 9.78 2.24 -18.00
N HIS A 74 8.88 3.21 -18.25
CA HIS A 74 7.59 3.03 -18.93
C HIS A 74 6.69 1.98 -18.28
N LYS A 75 6.82 1.83 -16.97
CA LYS A 75 6.04 0.90 -16.18
C LYS A 75 4.91 1.62 -15.45
N HIS A 76 3.75 0.96 -15.41
CA HIS A 76 2.61 1.38 -14.60
C HIS A 76 2.24 0.23 -13.68
N ASN A 77 2.07 0.54 -12.39
CA ASN A 77 1.59 -0.44 -11.44
C ASN A 77 0.08 -0.57 -11.60
N GLN A 78 -0.43 -1.78 -11.79
CA GLN A 78 -1.85 -2.05 -11.92
C GLN A 78 -2.33 -2.78 -10.68
N LEU A 79 -3.37 -2.23 -10.07
CA LEU A 79 -3.98 -2.79 -8.88
C LEU A 79 -5.40 -3.23 -9.23
N GLU A 80 -5.69 -4.52 -9.07
CA GLU A 80 -7.00 -5.11 -9.31
C GLU A 80 -7.52 -5.81 -8.05
N SER A 81 -8.84 -5.94 -7.95
CA SER A 81 -9.52 -6.69 -6.87
C SER A 81 -9.08 -6.27 -5.46
N ILE A 82 -8.83 -4.97 -5.29
CA ILE A 82 -8.43 -4.38 -4.02
C ILE A 82 -9.58 -4.54 -3.02
N ALA A 83 -9.28 -5.13 -1.86
CA ALA A 83 -10.24 -5.25 -0.78
C ALA A 83 -9.54 -5.18 0.58
N ILE A 84 -10.07 -4.34 1.47
CA ILE A 84 -9.72 -4.38 2.89
C ILE A 84 -10.32 -5.64 3.52
N VAL A 85 -9.49 -6.40 4.23
CA VAL A 85 -9.88 -7.60 4.99
C VAL A 85 -10.15 -7.24 6.45
N SER A 86 -9.31 -6.40 7.04
CA SER A 86 -9.50 -5.86 8.38
C SER A 86 -8.77 -4.54 8.58
N THR A 87 -9.29 -3.74 9.50
CA THR A 87 -8.64 -2.54 10.04
C THR A 87 -8.67 -2.61 11.55
N GLU A 88 -7.52 -2.36 12.17
CA GLU A 88 -7.36 -2.43 13.61
C GLU A 88 -6.53 -1.25 14.08
N LEU A 89 -6.84 -0.71 15.25
CA LEU A 89 -6.02 0.34 15.85
C LEU A 89 -4.88 -0.32 16.63
N LEU A 90 -3.64 0.10 16.37
CA LEU A 90 -2.51 -0.30 17.19
C LEU A 90 -2.58 0.39 18.55
N LEU A 91 -2.34 -0.37 19.62
CA LEU A 91 -2.22 0.22 20.96
C LEU A 91 -1.07 1.26 20.93
N PRO A 92 -1.36 2.51 21.32
CA PRO A 92 -0.42 3.60 21.11
C PRO A 92 0.86 3.41 21.95
N GLU A 93 2.01 3.26 21.28
CA GLU A 93 3.33 3.40 21.94
C GLU A 93 3.57 4.86 22.39
N LYS A 94 2.80 5.82 21.84
CA LYS A 94 2.92 7.27 22.11
C LYS A 94 1.53 7.92 22.23
N PRO A 95 1.31 8.83 23.19
CA PRO A 95 -0.04 9.36 23.50
C PRO A 95 -0.69 10.19 22.37
N ASN A 96 0.09 10.73 21.44
CA ASN A 96 -0.41 11.63 20.39
C ASN A 96 -0.34 11.03 18.98
N ARG A 97 -0.25 9.71 18.87
CA ARG A 97 -0.19 9.02 17.56
C ARG A 97 -1.08 7.78 17.59
N GLN A 98 -2.03 7.76 16.66
CA GLN A 98 -2.86 6.61 16.36
C GLN A 98 -2.35 6.01 15.06
N ASP A 99 -1.93 4.75 15.11
CA ASP A 99 -1.50 4.01 13.94
C ASP A 99 -2.56 2.94 13.65
N ILE A 100 -2.99 2.84 12.40
CA ILE A 100 -3.98 1.86 11.97
C ILE A 100 -3.24 0.74 11.24
N LEU A 101 -3.39 -0.48 11.74
CA LEU A 101 -3.01 -1.67 11.00
C LEU A 101 -4.13 -2.00 10.01
N VAL A 102 -3.82 -1.97 8.72
CA VAL A 102 -4.70 -2.46 7.67
C VAL A 102 -4.21 -3.82 7.21
N THR A 103 -5.10 -4.80 7.08
CA THR A 103 -4.86 -6.00 6.28
C THR A 103 -5.73 -5.91 5.05
N ALA A 104 -5.10 -5.95 3.88
CA ALA A 104 -5.77 -5.85 2.59
C ALA A 104 -5.29 -6.97 1.67
N GLN A 105 -6.03 -7.16 0.59
CA GLN A 105 -5.65 -8.04 -0.49
C GLN A 105 -5.84 -7.34 -1.83
N MET A 106 -4.95 -7.61 -2.75
CA MET A 106 -5.03 -7.10 -4.12
C MET A 106 -4.24 -7.99 -5.06
N ARG A 107 -4.57 -7.92 -6.35
CA ARG A 107 -3.68 -8.36 -7.42
C ARG A 107 -2.85 -7.17 -7.86
N ASP A 108 -1.54 -7.28 -7.73
CA ASP A 108 -0.58 -6.26 -8.14
C ASP A 108 0.30 -6.78 -9.30
N TYR A 109 0.40 -6.02 -10.38
CA TYR A 109 1.26 -6.34 -11.52
C TYR A 109 1.68 -5.10 -12.31
N PHE A 110 2.77 -5.20 -13.05
CA PHE A 110 3.24 -4.11 -13.90
C PHE A 110 2.84 -4.30 -15.37
N THR A 111 2.26 -3.25 -15.95
CA THR A 111 2.21 -3.08 -17.40
C THR A 111 3.41 -2.25 -17.87
N ASP A 112 3.84 -2.49 -19.10
CA ASP A 112 4.92 -1.73 -19.75
C ASP A 112 4.43 -1.26 -21.12
N GLU A 113 4.48 0.05 -21.36
CA GLU A 113 4.00 0.66 -22.62
C GLU A 113 4.81 0.23 -23.84
N ARG A 114 6.04 -0.25 -23.63
CA ARG A 114 6.93 -0.73 -24.70
C ARG A 114 6.66 -2.17 -25.09
N GLN A 115 5.80 -2.87 -24.36
CA GLN A 115 5.43 -4.27 -24.60
C GLN A 115 4.09 -4.36 -25.31
N THR A 116 3.82 -5.49 -25.95
CA THR A 116 2.51 -5.73 -26.58
C THR A 116 1.42 -5.94 -25.54
N ALA A 117 0.16 -5.71 -25.92
CA ALA A 117 -0.99 -6.00 -25.08
C ALA A 117 -0.96 -7.45 -24.56
N THR A 118 -0.68 -8.42 -25.44
CA THR A 118 -0.58 -9.85 -25.06
C THR A 118 0.46 -10.11 -23.96
N VAL A 119 1.62 -9.46 -23.99
CA VAL A 119 2.64 -9.64 -22.94
C VAL A 119 2.15 -9.05 -21.62
N ASN A 120 1.50 -7.88 -21.66
CA ASN A 120 0.91 -7.27 -20.46
C ASN A 120 -0.25 -8.11 -19.90
N ASP A 121 -1.08 -8.71 -20.76
CA ASP A 121 -2.16 -9.62 -20.37
C ASP A 121 -1.62 -10.89 -19.71
N GLN A 122 -0.55 -11.48 -20.25
CA GLN A 122 0.12 -12.62 -19.62
C GLN A 122 0.66 -12.29 -18.23
N ARG A 123 1.19 -11.07 -18.02
CA ARG A 123 1.62 -10.62 -16.68
C ARG A 123 0.45 -10.49 -15.72
N ARG A 124 -0.66 -9.94 -16.18
CA ARG A 124 -1.91 -9.84 -15.42
C ARG A 124 -2.43 -11.22 -15.01
N GLU A 125 -2.47 -12.17 -15.95
CA GLU A 125 -2.94 -13.54 -15.70
C GLU A 125 -2.02 -14.32 -14.75
N ALA A 126 -0.71 -14.08 -14.82
CA ALA A 126 0.26 -14.68 -13.90
C ALA A 126 0.22 -14.08 -12.49
N ALA A 127 -0.44 -12.93 -12.30
CA ALA A 127 -0.50 -12.26 -11.01
C ALA A 127 -1.62 -12.83 -10.13
N TYR A 128 -1.23 -13.22 -8.91
CA TYR A 128 -2.14 -13.73 -7.91
C TYR A 128 -2.69 -12.59 -7.04
N ILE A 129 -3.85 -12.82 -6.42
CA ILE A 129 -4.30 -11.96 -5.33
C ILE A 129 -3.44 -12.32 -4.12
N GLU A 130 -2.68 -11.34 -3.63
CA GLU A 130 -1.86 -11.47 -2.43
C GLU A 130 -2.51 -10.72 -1.28
N ARG A 131 -2.32 -11.24 -0.06
CA ARG A 131 -2.74 -10.59 1.18
C ARG A 131 -1.52 -9.99 1.87
N PHE A 132 -1.65 -8.75 2.30
CA PHE A 132 -0.61 -8.01 2.99
C PHE A 132 -1.19 -7.20 4.16
N SER A 133 -0.31 -6.75 5.05
CA SER A 133 -0.71 -5.91 6.20
C SER A 133 0.23 -4.74 6.40
N GLU A 134 -0.27 -3.51 6.51
CA GLU A 134 0.53 -2.30 6.61
C GLU A 134 0.09 -1.42 7.77
N ILE A 135 0.97 -0.51 8.20
CA ILE A 135 0.78 0.44 9.30
C ILE A 135 1.06 1.84 8.77
#